data_AF-A0A7J4RVT8-F1
#
_entry.id   AF-A0A7J4RVT8-F1
#
_cell.length_a   1.000
_cell.length_b   1.000
_cell.length_c   1.000
_cell.angle_alpha   90.00
_cell.angle_beta   90.00
_cell.angle_gamma   90.00
#
_symmetry.space_group_name_H-M   'P 1'
#
loop_
_entity.id
_entity.type
_entity.pdbx_description
1 polymer ?
#
loop_
_entity_poly.entity_id
_entity_poly.type
_entity_poly.pdbx_seq_one_letter_code
_entity_poly.pdbx_strand_id
1 'polypeptide(L)'
;MLNFSVVDRDGNDVQHLTLEKDPIAVVLPPSNRDMIFIRYDLSDVIVLKDGMWTWKWVGIEATNFYFPKNVDMIWINDRPIYIGEKGIRQHGGAMTLEYVPDEPIISKKVVWEDKKFEVGIKTLTDIDVFEFNQLGKRITFNIPKNNSLVTVIIPLELLWEPYDVYLNSNQTLNSEFYNNGTHTWLGFRPDTSGTINIIGTTVVPEFPLFVPLVIGISIVLMLQFRNKFNFH
;
A
#
# COMPACT_ATOMS: atom_id res chain seq x y z
N MET A 1 -20.16 -27.02 -12.93
CA MET A 1 -21.08 -27.19 -11.78
C MET A 1 -20.65 -26.19 -10.72
N LEU A 2 -21.59 -25.39 -10.21
CA LEU A 2 -21.32 -24.51 -9.09
C LEU A 2 -21.06 -25.38 -7.86
N ASN A 3 -19.86 -25.31 -7.30
CA ASN A 3 -19.56 -25.97 -6.03
C ASN A 3 -20.09 -25.06 -4.92
N PHE A 4 -21.00 -25.55 -4.09
CA PHE A 4 -21.50 -24.80 -2.94
C PHE A 4 -21.66 -25.68 -1.70
N SER A 5 -21.69 -25.05 -0.53
CA SER A 5 -21.94 -25.69 0.76
C SER A 5 -22.81 -24.77 1.63
N VAL A 6 -23.60 -25.38 2.50
CA VAL A 6 -24.44 -24.67 3.47
C VAL A 6 -24.05 -25.14 4.87
N VAL A 7 -23.43 -24.25 5.63
CA VAL A 7 -22.83 -24.59 6.93
C VAL A 7 -23.22 -23.58 8.01
N ASP A 8 -23.18 -23.99 9.27
CA ASP A 8 -23.31 -23.07 10.39
C ASP A 8 -21.98 -22.38 10.76
N ARG A 9 -21.98 -21.65 11.88
CA ARG A 9 -20.79 -20.99 12.42
C ARG A 9 -19.65 -21.94 12.75
N ASP A 10 -19.97 -23.14 13.21
CA ASP A 10 -18.99 -24.14 13.62
C ASP A 10 -18.52 -25.01 12.43
N GLY A 11 -19.10 -24.77 11.25
CA GLY A 11 -18.78 -25.49 10.02
C GLY A 11 -19.57 -26.78 9.83
N ASN A 12 -20.60 -27.04 10.65
CA ASN A 12 -21.44 -28.22 10.48
C ASN A 12 -22.42 -28.00 9.33
N ASP A 13 -22.64 -29.05 8.54
CA ASP A 13 -23.65 -29.05 7.48
C ASP A 13 -25.04 -28.67 8.02
N VAL A 14 -25.76 -27.87 7.25
CA VAL A 14 -27.11 -27.39 7.58
C VAL A 14 -28.10 -28.06 6.64
N GLN A 15 -29.19 -28.60 7.17
CA GLN A 15 -30.25 -29.16 6.35
C GLN A 15 -30.82 -28.08 5.40
N HIS A 16 -30.77 -28.36 4.10
CA HIS A 16 -31.24 -27.46 3.05
C HIS A 16 -31.87 -28.27 1.90
N LEU A 17 -32.68 -27.61 1.08
CA LEU A 17 -33.16 -28.15 -0.18
C LEU A 17 -32.51 -27.41 -1.33
N THR A 18 -32.12 -28.14 -2.37
CA THR A 18 -31.55 -27.57 -3.59
C THR A 18 -32.47 -27.85 -4.76
N LEU A 19 -32.87 -26.80 -5.45
CA LEU A 19 -33.61 -26.88 -6.70
C LEU A 19 -32.60 -26.66 -7.84
N GLU A 20 -32.22 -27.75 -8.52
CA GLU A 20 -31.29 -27.75 -9.66
C GLU A 20 -31.94 -27.20 -10.94
N LYS A 21 -32.46 -25.97 -10.87
CA LYS A 21 -32.86 -25.17 -12.03
C LYS A 21 -31.82 -24.09 -12.29
N ASP A 22 -31.92 -23.39 -13.41
CA ASP A 22 -31.12 -22.19 -13.67
C ASP A 22 -32.00 -20.94 -13.43
N PRO A 23 -31.73 -20.12 -12.40
CA PRO A 23 -30.63 -20.23 -11.43
C PRO A 23 -30.87 -21.31 -10.34
N ILE A 24 -29.78 -21.84 -9.76
CA ILE A 24 -29.85 -22.77 -8.63
C ILE A 24 -30.47 -22.03 -7.45
N ALA A 25 -31.51 -22.62 -6.85
CA ALA A 25 -32.13 -22.09 -5.65
C ALA A 25 -31.84 -22.99 -4.44
N VAL A 26 -31.35 -22.37 -3.36
CA VAL A 26 -31.16 -23.01 -2.05
C VAL A 26 -32.28 -22.56 -1.13
N VAL A 27 -33.08 -23.51 -0.63
CA VAL A 27 -34.18 -23.23 0.30
C VAL A 27 -33.76 -23.68 1.69
N LEU A 28 -33.80 -22.73 2.63
CA LEU A 28 -33.48 -22.95 4.03
C LEU A 28 -34.79 -23.12 4.82
N PRO A 29 -35.05 -24.30 5.43
CA PRO A 29 -36.17 -24.45 6.35
C PRO A 29 -35.93 -23.64 7.64
N PRO A 30 -36.99 -23.38 8.43
CA PRO A 30 -36.84 -22.79 9.76
C PRO A 30 -35.82 -23.59 10.59
N SER A 31 -34.89 -22.87 11.21
CA SER A 31 -33.78 -23.45 11.94
C SER A 31 -33.59 -22.70 13.25
N ASN A 32 -33.15 -23.41 14.28
CA ASN A 32 -32.76 -22.82 15.58
C ASN A 32 -31.28 -22.39 15.61
N ARG A 33 -30.59 -22.41 14.46
CA ARG A 33 -29.19 -21.98 14.36
C ARG A 33 -29.09 -20.46 14.26
N ASP A 34 -28.15 -19.88 14.99
CA ASP A 34 -27.94 -18.43 15.03
C ASP A 34 -27.48 -17.85 13.68
N MET A 35 -26.72 -18.62 12.89
CA MET A 35 -26.14 -18.15 11.64
C MET A 35 -25.94 -19.31 10.65
N ILE A 36 -26.29 -19.05 9.39
CA ILE A 36 -26.12 -19.99 8.27
C ILE A 36 -25.31 -19.27 7.19
N PHE A 37 -24.28 -19.95 6.69
CA PHE A 37 -23.45 -19.48 5.58
C PHE A 37 -23.73 -20.33 4.34
N ILE A 38 -23.99 -19.66 3.22
CA ILE A 38 -23.97 -20.29 1.90
C ILE A 38 -22.65 -19.89 1.26
N ARG A 39 -21.76 -20.88 1.05
CA ARG A 39 -20.45 -20.68 0.43
C ARG A 39 -20.49 -21.28 -0.96
N TYR A 40 -20.03 -20.56 -1.96
CA TYR A 40 -20.03 -21.05 -3.32
C TYR A 40 -18.91 -20.42 -4.13
N ASP A 41 -18.44 -21.18 -5.12
CA ASP A 41 -17.43 -20.71 -6.05
C ASP A 41 -18.09 -19.83 -7.12
N LEU A 42 -17.55 -18.63 -7.31
CA LEU A 42 -17.91 -17.74 -8.40
C LEU A 42 -17.02 -18.07 -9.61
N SER A 43 -17.60 -18.62 -10.67
CA SER A 43 -16.89 -18.81 -11.94
C SER A 43 -16.80 -17.50 -12.73
N ASP A 44 -15.65 -17.27 -13.37
CA ASP A 44 -15.42 -16.19 -14.34
C ASP A 44 -15.61 -14.75 -13.83
N VAL A 45 -15.61 -14.54 -12.50
CA VAL A 45 -15.71 -13.18 -11.92
C VAL A 45 -14.35 -12.50 -11.71
N ILE A 46 -13.29 -13.28 -11.51
CA ILE A 46 -11.91 -12.79 -11.38
C ILE A 46 -11.09 -13.33 -12.55
N VAL A 47 -10.35 -12.44 -13.20
CA VAL A 47 -9.49 -12.77 -14.34
C VAL A 47 -8.03 -12.59 -13.93
N LEU A 48 -7.19 -13.61 -14.17
CA LEU A 48 -5.75 -13.49 -14.04
C LEU A 48 -5.16 -13.02 -15.38
N LYS A 49 -4.55 -11.85 -15.39
CA LYS A 49 -3.85 -11.31 -16.57
C LYS A 49 -2.47 -10.80 -16.17
N ASP A 50 -1.44 -11.25 -16.88
CA ASP A 50 -0.04 -10.84 -16.65
C ASP A 50 0.42 -10.98 -15.18
N GLY A 51 -0.09 -11.97 -14.43
CA GLY A 51 0.25 -12.18 -13.01
C GLY A 51 -0.59 -11.37 -12.01
N MET A 52 -1.52 -10.53 -12.48
CA MET A 52 -2.43 -9.74 -11.65
C MET A 52 -3.85 -10.30 -11.72
N TRP A 53 -4.46 -10.52 -10.56
CA TRP A 53 -5.87 -10.84 -10.47
C TRP A 53 -6.69 -9.56 -10.57
N THR A 54 -7.71 -9.56 -11.42
CA THR A 54 -8.61 -8.43 -11.64
C THR A 54 -10.05 -8.86 -11.47
N TRP A 55 -10.81 -8.15 -10.65
CA TRP A 55 -12.24 -8.31 -10.49
C TRP A 55 -12.97 -6.99 -10.77
N LYS A 56 -13.75 -6.95 -11.84
CA LYS A 56 -14.70 -5.86 -12.10
C LYS A 56 -15.99 -6.15 -11.35
N TRP A 57 -16.06 -5.71 -10.11
CA TRP A 57 -17.19 -5.95 -9.23
C TRP A 57 -18.25 -4.86 -9.37
N VAL A 58 -19.53 -5.28 -9.39
CA VAL A 58 -20.69 -4.41 -9.30
C VAL A 58 -21.67 -5.03 -8.32
N GLY A 59 -22.17 -4.24 -7.37
CA GLY A 59 -23.19 -4.69 -6.44
C GLY A 59 -23.94 -3.53 -5.80
N ILE A 60 -25.11 -3.81 -5.25
CA ILE A 60 -25.94 -2.82 -4.56
C ILE A 60 -25.85 -2.93 -3.03
N GLU A 61 -25.40 -4.08 -2.53
CA GLU A 61 -25.31 -4.35 -1.10
C GLU A 61 -23.90 -4.14 -0.54
N ALA A 62 -23.84 -3.96 0.78
CA ALA A 62 -22.57 -3.90 1.49
C ALA A 62 -21.86 -5.26 1.45
N THR A 63 -20.74 -5.33 0.73
CA THR A 63 -20.00 -6.57 0.49
C THR A 63 -18.63 -6.51 1.16
N ASN A 64 -18.28 -7.57 1.90
CA ASN A 64 -16.96 -7.74 2.49
C ASN A 64 -16.09 -8.56 1.55
N PHE A 65 -14.88 -8.07 1.27
CA PHE A 65 -13.89 -8.75 0.45
C PHE A 65 -12.75 -9.21 1.33
N TYR A 66 -12.40 -10.48 1.18
CA TYR A 66 -11.27 -11.11 1.85
C TYR A 66 -10.26 -11.54 0.80
N PHE A 67 -8.98 -11.50 1.16
CA PHE A 67 -7.88 -11.78 0.27
C PHE A 67 -7.06 -12.97 0.78
N PRO A 68 -6.30 -13.65 -0.10
CA PRO A 68 -5.30 -14.62 0.31
C PRO A 68 -4.33 -14.03 1.35
N LYS A 69 -3.79 -14.86 2.25
CA LYS A 69 -2.91 -14.42 3.36
C LYS A 69 -1.62 -13.72 2.90
N ASN A 70 -1.20 -13.98 1.67
CA ASN A 70 -0.01 -13.42 1.03
C ASN A 70 -0.31 -12.15 0.21
N VAL A 71 -1.43 -11.48 0.49
CA VAL A 71 -1.82 -10.21 -0.12
C VAL A 71 -1.95 -9.17 1.00
N ASP A 72 -0.99 -8.24 1.05
CA ASP A 72 -0.95 -7.15 2.03
C ASP A 72 -1.42 -5.80 1.44
N MET A 73 -1.54 -5.74 0.11
CA MET A 73 -1.87 -4.55 -0.66
C MET A 73 -2.75 -4.91 -1.84
N ILE A 74 -3.68 -4.02 -2.16
CA ILE A 74 -4.61 -4.14 -3.28
C ILE A 74 -4.69 -2.80 -4.02
N TRP A 75 -5.27 -2.85 -5.22
CA TRP A 75 -5.57 -1.68 -6.03
C TRP A 75 -7.08 -1.61 -6.26
N ILE A 76 -7.67 -0.45 -5.99
CA ILE A 76 -9.09 -0.18 -6.24
C ILE A 76 -9.18 1.03 -7.14
N ASN A 77 -9.70 0.85 -8.36
CA ASN A 77 -9.85 1.92 -9.35
C ASN A 77 -8.54 2.72 -9.52
N ASP A 78 -7.44 2.02 -9.80
CA ASP A 78 -6.08 2.56 -9.94
C ASP A 78 -5.46 3.17 -8.67
N ARG A 79 -6.09 3.00 -7.49
CA ARG A 79 -5.57 3.52 -6.21
C ARG A 79 -5.06 2.39 -5.32
N PRO A 80 -3.81 2.45 -4.87
CA PRO A 80 -3.25 1.46 -3.96
C PRO A 80 -3.85 1.63 -2.55
N ILE A 81 -4.05 0.51 -1.87
CA ILE A 81 -4.50 0.44 -0.48
C ILE A 81 -3.71 -0.64 0.23
N TYR A 82 -3.05 -0.26 1.32
CA TYR A 82 -2.47 -1.23 2.25
C TYR A 82 -3.57 -1.79 3.16
N ILE A 83 -3.74 -3.11 3.14
CA ILE A 83 -4.77 -3.82 3.93
C ILE A 83 -4.17 -4.66 5.05
N GLY A 84 -2.86 -4.93 5.02
CA GLY A 84 -2.22 -5.86 5.95
C GLY A 84 -2.89 -7.22 5.87
N GLU A 85 -3.34 -7.78 6.99
CA GLU A 85 -4.08 -9.05 7.03
C GLU A 85 -5.61 -8.87 7.01
N LYS A 86 -6.11 -7.66 6.74
CA LYS A 86 -7.54 -7.35 6.78
C LYS A 86 -8.19 -7.44 5.40
N GLY A 87 -9.52 -7.51 5.40
CA GLY A 87 -10.33 -7.31 4.22
C GLY A 87 -10.76 -5.85 4.03
N ILE A 88 -11.55 -5.61 2.99
CA ILE A 88 -12.25 -4.33 2.79
C ILE A 88 -13.76 -4.54 2.81
N ARG A 89 -14.51 -3.47 3.07
CA ARG A 89 -15.97 -3.44 2.92
C ARG A 89 -16.37 -2.34 1.94
N GLN A 90 -17.15 -2.70 0.93
CA GLN A 90 -17.69 -1.77 -0.07
C GLN A 90 -19.18 -1.63 0.11
N HIS A 91 -19.70 -0.39 0.20
CA HIS A 91 -21.12 -0.09 0.40
C HIS A 91 -21.87 0.05 -0.95
N GLY A 92 -21.82 -0.98 -1.78
CA GLY A 92 -22.41 -0.95 -3.13
C GLY A 92 -21.59 -0.14 -4.15
N GLY A 93 -22.11 -0.08 -5.38
CA GLY A 93 -21.48 0.60 -6.52
C GLY A 93 -20.67 -0.35 -7.41
N ALA A 94 -19.71 0.22 -8.14
CA ALA A 94 -18.81 -0.49 -9.02
C ALA A 94 -17.35 -0.21 -8.63
N MET A 95 -16.50 -1.23 -8.69
CA MET A 95 -15.07 -1.08 -8.52
C MET A 95 -14.30 -2.08 -9.37
N THR A 96 -13.12 -1.66 -9.83
CA THR A 96 -12.10 -2.58 -10.34
C THR A 96 -11.13 -2.86 -9.20
N LEU A 97 -11.12 -4.09 -8.73
CA LEU A 97 -10.25 -4.59 -7.68
C LEU A 97 -9.13 -5.41 -8.31
N GLU A 98 -7.89 -5.08 -7.96
CA GLU A 98 -6.69 -5.74 -8.50
C GLU A 98 -5.72 -6.10 -7.38
N TYR A 99 -5.10 -7.28 -7.46
CA TYR A 99 -4.11 -7.72 -6.46
C TYR A 99 -3.15 -8.75 -7.03
N VAL A 100 -2.01 -8.89 -6.36
CA VAL A 100 -0.94 -9.84 -6.71
C VAL A 100 -0.55 -10.62 -5.45
N PRO A 101 -0.88 -11.92 -5.34
CA PRO A 101 -0.37 -12.79 -4.29
C PRO A 101 1.14 -12.97 -4.44
N ASP A 102 1.88 -12.95 -3.33
CA ASP A 102 3.35 -13.08 -3.32
C ASP A 102 4.03 -12.10 -4.28
N GLU A 103 3.56 -10.84 -4.30
CA GLU A 103 4.07 -9.83 -5.22
C GLU A 103 5.60 -9.69 -5.11
N PRO A 104 6.34 -9.83 -6.24
CA PRO A 104 7.79 -9.80 -6.22
C PRO A 104 8.29 -8.42 -5.79
N ILE A 105 9.31 -8.41 -4.94
CA ILE A 105 9.94 -7.19 -4.43
C ILE A 105 11.36 -7.11 -4.99
N ILE A 106 11.62 -6.11 -5.81
CA ILE A 106 12.96 -5.78 -6.29
C ILE A 106 13.63 -4.91 -5.21
N SER A 107 14.68 -5.45 -4.61
CA SER A 107 15.47 -4.76 -3.58
C SER A 107 16.64 -3.99 -4.20
N LYS A 108 16.72 -2.69 -3.90
CA LYS A 108 17.82 -1.81 -4.31
C LYS A 108 18.56 -1.27 -3.09
N LYS A 109 19.84 -1.61 -2.99
CA LYS A 109 20.70 -1.22 -1.87
C LYS A 109 21.30 0.16 -2.12
N VAL A 110 21.20 1.03 -1.13
CA VAL A 110 21.77 2.38 -1.13
C VAL A 110 22.71 2.53 0.06
N VAL A 111 23.88 3.13 -0.16
CA VAL A 111 24.84 3.43 0.90
C VAL A 111 24.94 4.94 1.05
N TRP A 112 24.68 5.45 2.26
CA TRP A 112 24.77 6.87 2.57
C TRP A 112 25.20 7.06 4.03
N GLU A 113 26.18 7.93 4.29
CA GLU A 113 26.77 8.18 5.62
C GLU A 113 27.13 6.89 6.39
N ASP A 114 27.81 5.96 5.71
CA ASP A 114 28.21 4.65 6.23
C ASP A 114 27.03 3.73 6.67
N LYS A 115 25.79 4.16 6.45
CA LYS A 115 24.58 3.35 6.62
C LYS A 115 24.18 2.68 5.31
N LYS A 116 23.56 1.51 5.43
CA LYS A 116 22.99 0.76 4.31
C LYS A 116 21.48 0.81 4.41
N PHE A 117 20.84 1.22 3.32
CA PHE A 117 19.41 1.30 3.17
C PHE A 117 18.95 0.36 2.07
N GLU A 118 17.71 -0.08 2.18
CA GLU A 118 17.06 -0.94 1.19
C GLU A 118 15.78 -0.28 0.72
N VAL A 119 15.75 0.06 -0.57
CA VAL A 119 14.54 0.56 -1.24
C VAL A 119 13.88 -0.64 -1.90
N GLY A 120 12.63 -0.92 -1.52
CA GLY A 120 11.83 -1.99 -2.11
C GLY A 120 11.00 -1.46 -3.27
N ILE A 121 10.92 -2.20 -4.38
CA ILE A 121 10.06 -1.86 -5.51
C ILE A 121 9.21 -3.08 -5.83
N LYS A 122 7.91 -3.02 -5.54
CA LYS A 122 6.93 -4.04 -5.93
C LYS A 122 6.37 -3.69 -7.31
N THR A 123 6.52 -4.60 -8.27
CA THR A 123 5.95 -4.47 -9.61
C THR A 123 6.04 -5.81 -10.36
N LEU A 124 5.18 -6.00 -11.36
CA LEU A 124 5.18 -7.17 -12.25
C LEU A 124 6.04 -6.99 -13.52
N THR A 125 6.76 -5.87 -13.65
CA THR A 125 7.70 -5.62 -14.74
C THR A 125 9.12 -5.49 -14.22
N ASP A 126 10.10 -5.70 -15.09
CA ASP A 126 11.49 -5.37 -14.76
C ASP A 126 11.65 -3.86 -14.54
N ILE A 127 12.70 -3.49 -13.81
CA ILE A 127 13.15 -2.10 -13.67
C ILE A 127 14.63 -2.00 -14.02
N ASP A 128 14.98 -0.92 -14.71
CA ASP A 128 16.34 -0.64 -15.12
C ASP A 128 16.85 0.67 -14.52
N VAL A 129 18.18 0.82 -14.46
CA VAL A 129 18.87 2.09 -14.11
C VAL A 129 18.37 2.70 -12.78
N PHE A 130 18.58 2.00 -11.67
CA PHE A 130 18.29 2.57 -10.35
C PHE A 130 19.43 3.50 -9.90
N GLU A 131 19.10 4.75 -9.59
CA GLU A 131 20.03 5.76 -9.07
C GLU A 131 19.44 6.45 -7.85
N PHE A 132 20.29 6.67 -6.83
CA PHE A 132 19.98 7.54 -5.70
C PHE A 132 20.93 8.74 -5.72
N ASN A 133 20.36 9.94 -5.73
CA ASN A 133 21.08 11.19 -5.69
C ASN A 133 20.69 11.98 -4.43
N GLN A 134 21.58 12.01 -3.45
CA GLN A 134 21.29 12.66 -2.17
C GLN A 134 21.17 14.18 -2.27
N LEU A 135 22.04 14.84 -3.05
CA LEU A 135 22.04 16.30 -3.17
C LEU A 135 20.72 16.80 -3.78
N GLY A 136 20.21 16.07 -4.77
CA GLY A 136 18.92 16.31 -5.40
C GLY A 136 17.73 15.66 -4.68
N LYS A 137 17.96 14.97 -3.55
CA LYS A 137 16.95 14.23 -2.78
C LYS A 137 16.09 13.36 -3.69
N ARG A 138 16.74 12.60 -4.57
CA ARG A 138 16.08 11.96 -5.70
C ARG A 138 16.39 10.47 -5.79
N ILE A 139 15.35 9.68 -5.98
CA ILE A 139 15.43 8.30 -6.48
C ILE A 139 14.96 8.31 -7.93
N THR A 140 15.72 7.68 -8.82
CA THR A 140 15.41 7.58 -10.24
C THR A 140 15.48 6.13 -10.69
N PHE A 141 14.52 5.68 -11.50
CA PHE A 141 14.56 4.38 -12.17
C PHE A 141 13.69 4.35 -13.42
N ASN A 142 13.95 3.40 -14.33
CA ASN A 142 13.20 3.22 -15.56
C ASN A 142 12.20 2.08 -15.46
N ILE A 143 11.02 2.29 -16.05
CA ILE A 143 9.97 1.30 -16.23
C ILE A 143 9.79 1.06 -17.74
N PRO A 144 10.03 -0.16 -18.24
CA PRO A 144 9.98 -0.47 -19.66
C PRO A 144 8.56 -0.70 -20.18
N LYS A 145 7.59 -1.00 -19.31
CA LYS A 145 6.21 -1.36 -19.69
C LYS A 145 5.20 -0.29 -19.28
N ASN A 146 4.36 0.12 -20.24
CA ASN A 146 3.23 1.02 -20.02
C ASN A 146 2.20 0.41 -19.05
N ASN A 147 1.46 1.26 -18.32
CA ASN A 147 0.38 0.87 -17.40
C ASN A 147 0.83 -0.15 -16.34
N SER A 148 2.09 -0.10 -15.94
CA SER A 148 2.61 -0.98 -14.91
C SER A 148 2.20 -0.48 -13.53
N LEU A 149 1.73 -1.39 -12.68
CA LEU A 149 1.57 -1.09 -11.26
C LEU A 149 2.93 -1.08 -10.58
N VAL A 150 3.18 -0.02 -9.81
CA VAL A 150 4.45 0.19 -9.13
C VAL A 150 4.17 0.65 -7.72
N THR A 151 4.79 -0.02 -6.77
CA THR A 151 4.86 0.44 -5.39
C THR A 151 6.32 0.55 -4.98
N VAL A 152 6.73 1.72 -4.51
CA VAL A 152 8.06 1.98 -3.99
C VAL A 152 8.00 2.13 -2.47
N ILE A 153 8.84 1.39 -1.76
CA ILE A 153 8.95 1.35 -0.32
C ILE A 153 10.25 2.03 0.06
N ILE A 154 10.16 3.22 0.64
CA ILE A 154 11.30 4.10 0.90
C ILE A 154 11.53 4.19 2.40
N PRO A 155 12.73 3.89 2.92
CA PRO A 155 13.08 4.19 4.30
C PRO A 155 13.05 5.70 4.54
N LEU A 156 12.32 6.15 5.56
CA LEU A 156 12.21 7.56 5.90
C LEU A 156 13.56 8.19 6.25
N GLU A 157 14.48 7.43 6.86
CA GLU A 157 15.84 7.91 7.13
C GLU A 157 16.65 8.20 5.86
N LEU A 158 16.38 7.49 4.75
CA LEU A 158 17.10 7.64 3.49
C LEU A 158 16.64 8.87 2.72
N LEU A 159 15.32 9.05 2.61
CA LEU A 159 14.72 10.15 1.85
C LEU A 159 13.43 10.58 2.55
N TRP A 160 13.36 11.84 2.96
CA TRP A 160 12.29 12.35 3.82
C TRP A 160 11.03 12.70 3.02
N GLU A 161 9.87 12.46 3.63
CA GLU A 161 8.56 12.92 3.16
C GLU A 161 8.42 14.45 3.27
N PRO A 162 7.54 15.11 2.49
CA PRO A 162 6.67 14.55 1.46
C PRO A 162 7.39 14.32 0.12
N TYR A 163 6.82 13.48 -0.74
CA TYR A 163 7.41 13.09 -2.01
C TYR A 163 6.63 13.61 -3.22
N ASP A 164 7.35 14.16 -4.20
CA ASP A 164 6.83 14.39 -5.54
C ASP A 164 7.33 13.28 -6.47
N VAL A 165 6.41 12.65 -7.21
CA VAL A 165 6.73 11.57 -8.16
C VAL A 165 6.43 12.01 -9.58
N TYR A 166 7.43 11.98 -10.45
CA TYR A 166 7.33 12.40 -11.84
C TYR A 166 7.59 11.26 -12.82
N LEU A 167 6.77 11.17 -13.86
CA LEU A 167 7.07 10.39 -15.07
C LEU A 167 7.66 11.31 -16.14
N ASN A 168 8.84 10.97 -16.66
CA ASN A 168 9.55 11.72 -17.71
C ASN A 168 9.65 13.24 -17.41
N SER A 169 9.76 13.58 -16.12
CA SER A 169 9.86 14.95 -15.58
C SER A 169 8.64 15.86 -15.82
N ASN A 170 7.49 15.33 -16.23
CA ASN A 170 6.35 16.15 -16.67
C ASN A 170 5.07 15.99 -15.84
N GLN A 171 4.75 14.78 -15.37
CA GLN A 171 3.46 14.51 -14.71
C GLN A 171 3.68 14.06 -13.27
N THR A 172 3.11 14.80 -12.31
CA THR A 172 3.06 14.39 -10.91
C THR A 172 2.06 13.26 -10.72
N LEU A 173 2.51 12.15 -10.15
CA LEU A 173 1.68 11.04 -9.71
C LEU A 173 1.48 11.21 -8.19
N ASN A 174 0.25 11.47 -7.75
CA ASN A 174 -0.08 11.37 -6.32
C ASN A 174 0.17 9.92 -5.90
N SER A 175 1.12 9.71 -4.98
CA SER A 175 1.73 8.40 -4.82
C SER A 175 1.74 7.89 -3.39
N GLU A 176 1.85 8.74 -2.38
CA GLU A 176 1.83 8.26 -0.99
C GLU A 176 0.45 7.72 -0.60
N PHE A 177 0.42 6.49 -0.08
CA PHE A 177 -0.82 5.87 0.41
C PHE A 177 -0.68 5.15 1.75
N TYR A 178 0.54 4.89 2.22
CA TYR A 178 0.77 4.24 3.50
C TYR A 178 2.15 4.60 4.07
N ASN A 179 2.22 4.78 5.40
CA ASN A 179 3.44 5.02 6.15
C ASN A 179 3.31 4.28 7.49
N ASN A 180 4.37 3.56 7.88
CA ASN A 180 4.40 2.76 9.12
C ASN A 180 5.28 3.35 10.24
N GLY A 181 5.76 4.58 10.06
CA GLY A 181 6.67 5.29 10.96
C GLY A 181 8.16 5.11 10.65
N THR A 182 8.53 4.15 9.81
CA THR A 182 9.93 3.90 9.39
C THR A 182 10.11 3.90 7.88
N HIS A 183 9.06 3.54 7.15
CA HIS A 183 9.04 3.47 5.70
C HIS A 183 7.76 4.11 5.18
N THR A 184 7.84 4.63 3.96
CA THR A 184 6.70 5.16 3.22
C THR A 184 6.51 4.37 1.93
N TRP A 185 5.24 4.08 1.62
CA TRP A 185 4.82 3.40 0.40
C TRP A 185 4.24 4.43 -0.56
N LEU A 186 4.87 4.51 -1.73
CA LEU A 186 4.44 5.29 -2.86
C LEU A 186 3.90 4.35 -3.92
N GLY A 187 2.62 4.42 -4.29
CA GLY A 187 2.01 3.59 -5.31
C GLY A 187 1.46 4.43 -6.45
N PHE A 188 1.80 4.06 -7.67
CA PHE A 188 1.37 4.75 -8.89
C PHE A 188 1.29 3.79 -10.09
N ARG A 189 0.56 4.21 -11.14
CA ARG A 189 0.40 3.49 -12.41
C ARG A 189 0.78 4.43 -13.57
N PRO A 190 2.05 4.42 -14.03
CA PRO A 190 2.47 5.22 -15.18
C PRO A 190 1.72 4.78 -16.43
N ASP A 191 1.15 5.72 -17.17
CA ASP A 191 0.43 5.46 -18.42
C ASP A 191 1.37 4.99 -19.56
N THR A 192 2.63 5.40 -19.48
CA THR A 192 3.67 5.16 -20.47
C THR A 192 4.96 4.66 -19.81
N SER A 193 5.77 3.92 -20.57
CA SER A 193 7.14 3.57 -20.20
C SER A 193 8.00 4.83 -20.09
N GLY A 194 8.98 4.82 -19.20
CA GLY A 194 9.88 5.96 -19.05
C GLY A 194 10.60 5.98 -17.73
N THR A 195 11.12 7.17 -17.40
CA THR A 195 11.89 7.41 -16.19
C THR A 195 10.99 7.96 -15.09
N ILE A 196 10.97 7.26 -13.96
CA ILE A 196 10.38 7.71 -12.71
C ILE A 196 11.41 8.51 -11.93
N ASN A 197 11.01 9.68 -11.44
CA ASN A 197 11.78 10.49 -10.51
C ASN A 197 10.96 10.74 -9.25
N ILE A 198 11.47 10.31 -8.11
CA ILE A 198 10.88 10.53 -6.79
C ILE A 198 11.75 11.54 -6.07
N ILE A 199 11.18 12.69 -5.70
CA ILE A 199 11.90 13.80 -5.08
C ILE A 199 11.35 14.03 -3.67
N GLY A 200 12.22 13.95 -2.66
CA GLY A 200 11.89 14.36 -1.29
C GLY A 200 11.86 15.89 -1.21
N THR A 201 10.70 16.46 -0.88
CA THR A 201 10.45 17.91 -0.92
C THR A 201 10.79 18.62 0.39
N THR A 202 11.02 17.87 1.47
CA THR A 202 11.41 18.50 2.75
C THR A 202 12.78 19.14 2.66
N VAL A 203 12.84 20.42 3.02
CA VAL A 203 14.09 21.17 3.23
C VAL A 203 14.80 20.60 4.44
N VAL A 204 16.05 20.14 4.26
CA VAL A 204 16.91 19.71 5.35
C VAL A 204 17.35 21.00 6.04
N PRO A 205 17.05 21.23 7.33
CA PRO A 205 17.61 22.37 8.04
C PRO A 205 19.14 22.19 8.05
N GLU A 206 19.88 23.21 7.61
CA GLU A 206 21.35 23.19 7.57
C GLU A 206 22.01 23.05 8.96
N PHE A 207 21.20 23.02 10.02
CA PHE A 207 21.61 22.76 11.39
C PHE A 207 20.61 21.81 12.07
N PRO A 208 21.07 20.90 12.95
CA PRO A 208 20.16 20.10 13.76
C PRO A 208 19.14 21.00 14.48
N LEU A 209 17.86 20.64 14.48
CA LEU A 209 16.78 21.41 15.12
C LEU A 209 17.03 21.68 16.62
N PHE A 210 17.94 20.93 17.24
CA PHE A 210 18.36 21.09 18.63
C PHE A 210 19.41 22.19 18.85
N VAL A 211 20.12 22.66 17.81
CA VAL A 211 21.16 23.70 17.96
C VAL A 211 20.59 25.02 18.50
N PRO A 212 19.46 25.57 17.96
CA PRO A 212 18.82 26.74 18.55
C PRO A 212 18.38 26.53 20.00
N LEU A 213 17.93 25.31 20.33
CA LEU A 213 17.50 24.95 21.69
C LEU A 213 18.69 24.93 22.65
N VAL A 214 19.80 24.31 22.26
CA VAL A 214 21.04 24.27 23.06
C VAL A 214 21.60 25.68 23.27
N ILE A 215 21.60 26.52 22.24
CA ILE A 215 22.02 27.92 22.34
C ILE A 215 21.10 28.67 23.31
N GLY A 216 19.78 28.52 23.18
CA GLY A 216 18.81 29.14 24.07
C GLY A 216 18.98 28.74 25.53
N ILE A 217 19.10 27.44 25.82
CA ILE A 217 19.37 26.92 27.17
C ILE A 217 20.68 27.47 27.72
N SER A 218 21.74 27.52 26.89
CA SER A 218 23.04 28.04 27.28
C SER A 218 22.98 29.53 27.66
N ILE A 219 22.24 30.34 26.91
CA ILE A 219 22.02 31.76 27.21
C ILE A 219 21.27 31.92 28.54
N VAL A 220 20.21 31.15 28.77
CA VAL A 220 19.44 31.19 30.02
C VAL A 220 20.31 30.80 31.21
N LEU A 221 21.11 29.74 31.09
CA LEU A 221 22.05 29.32 32.13
C LEU A 221 23.09 30.43 32.40
N MET A 222 23.72 31.01 31.37
CA MET A 222 24.67 32.11 31.52
C MET A 222 24.05 33.32 32.23
N LEU A 223 22.81 33.69 31.89
CA LEU A 223 22.09 34.79 32.54
C LEU A 223 21.77 34.50 34.02
N GLN A 224 21.38 33.27 34.35
CA GLN A 224 21.12 32.86 35.74
C GLN A 224 22.39 32.88 36.60
N PHE A 225 23.53 32.47 36.04
CA PHE A 225 24.81 32.54 36.76
C PHE A 225 25.34 33.97 36.89
N ARG A 226 25.10 34.86 35.91
CA ARG A 226 25.50 36.27 36.00
C ARG A 226 24.85 36.99 37.20
N ASN A 227 23.63 36.62 37.56
CA ASN A 227 22.92 37.20 38.71
C ASN A 227 23.39 36.64 40.08
N LYS A 228 24.20 35.57 40.11
CA LYS A 228 24.73 34.96 41.34
C LYS A 228 26.17 35.38 41.68
N PHE A 229 26.88 36.04 40.76
CA PHE A 229 28.28 36.48 40.95
C PHE A 229 28.44 38.00 41.13
N ASN A 230 27.45 38.69 41.72
CA ASN A 230 27.70 40.00 42.32
C ASN A 230 28.55 39.80 43.59
N PHE A 231 29.87 39.77 43.45
CA PHE A 231 30.79 39.92 44.57
C PHE A 231 30.70 41.37 45.07
N HIS A 232 30.05 41.57 46.22
CA HIS A 232 30.32 42.72 47.10
C HIS A 232 31.63 42.46 47.85
#